data_AF-A0A7C4SWV1-F1
#
_entry.id   AF-A0A7C4SWV1-F1
#
_cell.length_a   1.000
_cell.length_b   1.000
_cell.length_c   1.000
_cell.angle_alpha   90.00
_cell.angle_beta   90.00
_cell.angle_gamma   90.00
#
_symmetry.space_group_name_H-M   'P 1'
#
loop_
_entity.id
_entity.type
_entity.pdbx_description
1 polymer ?
#
loop_
_entity_poly.entity_id
_entity_poly.type
_entity_poly.pdbx_seq_one_letter_code
_entity_poly.pdbx_strand_id
1 'polypeptide(L)'
;MHKLRKTPILLLIILQALLTVPILPQEVSTKFQEYLVPEEYIPALQAIALLPDPERLINAALLFSGASPEQHRVSIDRLAILLNRAKDLETKFPDHYERGNAVFDLLYPDILKRYQETSTTLHEALIVGNYNCVSSAVLFYLTAKTAGLTVTIYLTDNHMFCRVSLPEGQTITAETTSPYGWDPGSLRPVRSSNPKLLSYAYTPKADYAAAVAISPEMMSATIASNRIVLLENRRDYLSALKLSAAIYYFVPEELYRMLLLDRVNNVTGVLVNQKNYNDALLLLESSMKLYGSTPTIDKLYYQIKLVYTLETLGTRPFNETISMLTGMYQNKEINTKDYEQALVYIYSVWVNEIQKKSGWFQAWQEMKKAVEQYPGITALGNLYKTVYANWVSDVHNTFAKYFNSKNYEAAKAVLLAALEWAPSEQKLLNDLALLKEYYQ
;
A
#
# COMPACT_ATOMS: atom_id res chain seq x y z
N MET A 1 -16.75 26.20 -29.68
CA MET A 1 -16.82 25.58 -28.33
C MET A 1 -16.75 24.06 -28.42
N HIS A 2 -15.61 23.50 -28.86
CA HIS A 2 -15.39 22.06 -28.83
C HIS A 2 -14.83 21.66 -27.47
N LYS A 3 -15.46 20.67 -26.83
CA LYS A 3 -15.13 20.11 -25.51
C LYS A 3 -13.63 19.79 -25.37
N LEU A 4 -12.88 20.64 -24.69
CA LEU A 4 -11.67 20.27 -23.95
C LEU A 4 -12.10 19.52 -22.67
N ARG A 5 -12.71 18.34 -22.84
CA ARG A 5 -12.84 17.33 -21.80
C ARG A 5 -12.01 16.13 -22.22
N LYS A 6 -10.70 16.32 -22.24
CA LYS A 6 -9.75 15.23 -22.08
C LYS A 6 -8.96 15.57 -20.84
N THR A 7 -9.43 15.05 -19.71
CA THR A 7 -8.66 14.98 -18.47
C THR A 7 -7.27 14.46 -18.85
N PRO A 8 -6.17 15.16 -18.50
CA PRO A 8 -4.85 14.71 -18.88
C PRO A 8 -4.60 13.31 -18.31
N ILE A 9 -3.96 12.47 -19.12
CA ILE A 9 -3.60 11.07 -18.87
C ILE A 9 -2.84 10.89 -17.53
N LEU A 10 -2.32 11.97 -16.94
CA LEU A 10 -1.75 12.01 -15.59
C LEU A 10 -2.71 11.50 -14.50
N LEU A 11 -4.03 11.71 -14.66
CA LEU A 11 -5.05 11.24 -13.72
C LEU A 11 -5.40 9.75 -13.89
N LEU A 12 -5.06 9.13 -15.02
CA LEU A 12 -5.42 7.75 -15.32
C LEU A 12 -4.50 6.71 -14.66
N ILE A 13 -3.32 7.12 -14.18
CA ILE A 13 -2.37 6.20 -13.53
C ILE A 13 -2.75 5.92 -12.06
N ILE A 14 -3.64 6.73 -11.47
CA ILE A 14 -4.09 6.53 -10.08
C ILE A 14 -5.53 5.98 -10.00
N LEU A 15 -6.31 6.08 -11.08
CA LEU A 15 -7.70 5.59 -11.12
C LEU A 15 -7.81 4.21 -11.80
N GLN A 16 -7.39 3.16 -11.11
CA GLN A 16 -7.87 1.80 -11.40
C GLN A 16 -8.23 1.06 -10.12
N ALA A 17 -9.43 1.35 -9.59
CA ALA A 17 -10.38 0.36 -9.09
C ALA A 17 -11.69 1.09 -8.74
N LEU A 18 -12.70 1.01 -9.61
CA LEU A 18 -14.11 1.24 -9.25
C LEU A 18 -14.58 0.04 -8.39
N LEU A 19 -14.05 -0.04 -7.18
CA LEU A 19 -14.60 -0.80 -6.07
C LEU A 19 -15.02 0.22 -5.03
N THR A 20 -16.05 -0.07 -4.24
CA THR A 20 -16.52 0.78 -3.14
C THR A 20 -15.39 1.09 -2.15
N VAL A 21 -14.56 2.09 -2.41
CA VAL A 21 -13.41 2.41 -1.55
C VAL A 21 -13.95 2.75 -0.17
N PRO A 22 -13.46 2.10 0.91
CA PRO A 22 -13.89 2.44 2.26
C PRO A 22 -13.59 3.92 2.51
N ILE A 23 -14.53 4.60 3.16
CA ILE A 23 -14.33 6.00 3.57
C ILE A 23 -13.61 5.97 4.92
N LEU A 24 -12.47 6.66 5.01
CA LEU A 24 -11.78 6.82 6.29
C LEU A 24 -12.46 7.96 7.07
N PRO A 25 -12.63 7.82 8.39
CA PRO A 25 -13.14 8.91 9.22
C PRO A 25 -12.26 10.17 9.10
N GLN A 26 -12.88 11.36 9.15
CA GLN A 26 -12.19 12.64 9.02
C GLN A 26 -11.17 12.89 10.15
N GLU A 27 -11.36 12.28 11.32
CA GLU A 27 -10.46 12.34 12.48
C GLU A 27 -9.10 11.65 12.27
N VAL A 28 -8.95 10.84 11.23
CA VAL A 28 -7.68 10.16 10.90
C VAL A 28 -6.60 11.18 10.50
N SER A 29 -7.01 12.34 9.95
CA SER A 29 -6.14 13.40 9.40
C SER A 29 -5.07 13.95 10.34
N THR A 30 -5.33 13.97 11.66
CA THR A 30 -4.40 14.53 12.66
C THR A 30 -3.61 13.49 13.45
N LYS A 31 -3.83 12.19 13.20
CA LYS A 31 -3.43 11.11 14.11
C LYS A 31 -2.62 9.99 13.44
N PHE A 32 -2.03 10.20 12.26
CA PHE A 32 -1.23 9.16 11.60
C PHE A 32 -0.09 8.60 12.46
N GLN A 33 0.46 9.42 13.37
CA GLN A 33 1.44 8.95 14.36
C GLN A 33 0.90 7.80 15.22
N GLU A 34 -0.38 7.79 15.59
CA GLU A 34 -1.00 6.72 16.39
C GLU A 34 -1.14 5.40 15.60
N TYR A 35 -1.12 5.44 14.27
CA TYR A 35 -1.19 4.26 13.41
C TYR A 35 0.19 3.71 13.05
N LEU A 36 1.17 4.60 12.90
CA LEU A 36 2.55 4.23 12.66
C LEU A 36 3.23 3.78 13.96
N VAL A 37 2.95 4.43 15.08
CA VAL A 37 3.50 4.09 16.40
C VAL A 37 2.34 3.64 17.29
N PRO A 38 1.91 2.38 17.20
CA PRO A 38 0.67 1.95 17.83
C PRO A 38 0.87 1.78 19.34
N GLU A 39 0.53 2.83 20.09
CA GLU A 39 0.64 2.90 21.56
C GLU A 39 -0.13 1.77 22.28
N GLU A 40 -1.13 1.18 21.63
CA GLU A 40 -1.88 0.03 22.16
C GLU A 40 -1.06 -1.27 22.21
N TYR A 41 -0.02 -1.40 21.37
CA TYR A 41 0.86 -2.58 21.36
C TYR A 41 2.21 -2.33 22.03
N ILE A 42 2.78 -1.13 21.89
CA ILE A 42 4.18 -0.87 22.26
C ILE A 42 4.48 -1.15 23.75
N PRO A 43 3.70 -0.65 24.74
CA PRO A 43 3.96 -0.95 26.15
C PRO A 43 3.89 -2.45 26.46
N ALA A 44 2.95 -3.16 25.84
CA ALA A 44 2.83 -4.61 25.99
C ALA A 44 4.04 -5.34 25.38
N LEU A 45 4.46 -4.95 24.18
CA LEU A 45 5.64 -5.53 23.51
C LEU A 45 6.94 -5.25 24.28
N GLN A 46 7.08 -4.06 24.87
CA GLN A 46 8.20 -3.72 25.75
C GLN A 46 8.23 -4.61 27.00
N ALA A 47 7.10 -4.81 27.65
CA ALA A 47 7.01 -5.71 28.81
C ALA A 47 7.31 -7.16 28.42
N ILE A 48 6.79 -7.62 27.27
CA ILE A 48 7.01 -8.96 26.74
C ILE A 48 8.50 -9.19 26.43
N ALA A 49 9.19 -8.20 25.86
CA ALA A 49 10.61 -8.30 25.51
C ALA A 49 11.53 -8.57 26.73
N LEU A 50 11.07 -8.28 27.95
CA LEU A 50 11.80 -8.53 29.18
C LEU A 50 11.59 -9.94 29.75
N LEU A 51 10.63 -10.71 29.22
CA LEU A 51 10.34 -12.06 29.69
C LEU A 51 11.36 -13.07 29.15
N PRO A 52 11.66 -14.15 29.88
CA PRO A 52 12.41 -15.28 29.35
C PRO A 52 11.57 -16.09 28.36
N ASP A 53 12.23 -16.93 27.57
CA ASP A 53 11.54 -17.97 26.80
C ASP A 53 11.23 -19.17 27.72
N PRO A 54 10.04 -19.80 27.59
CA PRO A 54 9.06 -19.63 26.52
C PRO A 54 8.01 -18.51 26.77
N GLU A 55 7.96 -17.90 27.96
CA GLU A 55 6.93 -16.92 28.34
C GLU A 55 6.84 -15.74 27.36
N ARG A 56 7.98 -15.22 26.92
CA ARG A 56 8.04 -14.13 25.93
C ARG A 56 7.32 -14.49 24.63
N LEU A 57 7.62 -15.65 24.05
CA LEU A 57 7.01 -16.12 22.80
C LEU A 57 5.51 -16.36 22.96
N ILE A 58 5.10 -16.91 24.09
CA ILE A 58 3.69 -17.16 24.40
C ILE A 58 2.91 -15.84 24.47
N ASN A 59 3.40 -14.88 25.25
CA ASN A 59 2.72 -13.60 25.41
C ASN A 59 2.73 -12.80 24.09
N ALA A 60 3.81 -12.85 23.31
CA ALA A 60 3.85 -12.26 21.97
C ALA A 60 2.80 -12.90 21.05
N ALA A 61 2.72 -14.23 21.00
CA ALA A 61 1.76 -14.95 20.17
C ALA A 61 0.31 -14.66 20.57
N LEU A 62 0.00 -14.53 21.88
CA LEU A 62 -1.33 -14.16 22.36
C LEU A 62 -1.69 -12.70 22.10
N LEU A 63 -0.73 -11.78 22.26
CA LEU A 63 -0.91 -10.37 21.88
C LEU A 63 -1.20 -10.25 20.38
N PHE A 64 -0.38 -10.89 19.54
CA PHE A 64 -0.59 -10.91 18.10
C PHE A 64 -1.81 -11.69 17.66
N SER A 65 -2.33 -12.57 18.50
CA SER A 65 -3.63 -13.19 18.28
C SER A 65 -4.80 -12.22 18.47
N GLY A 66 -4.58 -11.06 19.10
CA GLY A 66 -5.64 -10.12 19.47
C GLY A 66 -6.52 -10.65 20.61
N ALA A 67 -5.97 -11.49 21.49
CA ALA A 67 -6.71 -12.05 22.61
C ALA A 67 -7.13 -10.93 23.58
N SER A 68 -8.40 -10.91 23.97
CA SER A 68 -8.87 -10.09 25.10
C SER A 68 -8.17 -10.50 26.41
N PRO A 69 -8.17 -9.66 27.46
CA PRO A 69 -7.56 -10.00 28.75
C PRO A 69 -8.04 -11.36 29.32
N GLU A 70 -9.32 -11.67 29.17
CA GLU A 70 -9.87 -12.95 29.63
C GLU A 70 -9.42 -14.13 28.75
N GLN A 71 -9.45 -13.98 27.43
CA GLN A 71 -8.93 -15.01 26.51
C GLN A 71 -7.44 -15.25 26.74
N HIS A 72 -6.67 -14.19 27.02
CA HIS A 72 -5.26 -14.28 27.35
C HIS A 72 -5.07 -15.13 28.62
N ARG A 73 -5.76 -14.79 29.71
CA ARG A 73 -5.70 -15.52 30.98
C ARG A 73 -6.04 -17.00 30.81
N VAL A 74 -7.18 -17.32 30.18
CA VAL A 74 -7.60 -18.70 29.94
C VAL A 74 -6.62 -19.46 29.05
N SER A 75 -6.04 -18.80 28.05
CA SER A 75 -5.03 -19.41 27.17
C SER A 75 -3.75 -19.73 27.92
N ILE A 76 -3.28 -18.85 28.80
CA ILE A 76 -2.13 -19.10 29.68
C ILE A 76 -2.39 -20.32 30.58
N ASP A 77 -3.56 -20.38 31.23
CA ASP A 77 -3.91 -21.50 32.11
C ASP A 77 -3.90 -22.84 31.36
N ARG A 78 -4.51 -22.90 30.17
CA ARG A 78 -4.53 -24.11 29.33
C ARG A 78 -3.16 -24.48 28.81
N LEU A 79 -2.37 -23.50 28.40
CA LEU A 79 -1.02 -23.74 27.91
C LEU A 79 -0.10 -24.22 29.04
N ALA A 80 -0.22 -23.69 30.25
CA ALA A 80 0.54 -24.16 31.41
C ALA A 80 0.26 -25.65 31.71
N ILE A 81 -1.01 -26.08 31.62
CA ILE A 81 -1.38 -27.50 31.75
C ILE A 81 -0.73 -28.34 30.65
N LEU A 82 -0.80 -27.89 29.40
CA LEU A 82 -0.20 -28.58 28.25
C LEU A 82 1.33 -28.70 28.40
N LEU A 83 2.01 -27.61 28.73
CA LEU A 83 3.46 -27.57 28.87
C LEU A 83 3.95 -28.39 30.06
N ASN A 84 3.20 -28.42 31.17
CA ASN A 84 3.52 -29.31 32.29
C ASN A 84 3.42 -30.80 31.88
N ARG A 85 2.40 -31.19 31.10
CA ARG A 85 2.33 -32.56 30.54
C ARG A 85 3.47 -32.85 29.57
N ALA A 86 3.94 -31.83 28.83
CA ALA A 86 5.05 -31.97 27.89
C ALA A 86 6.39 -32.22 28.58
N LYS A 87 6.64 -31.59 29.75
CA LYS A 87 7.87 -31.83 30.55
C LYS A 87 8.06 -33.30 30.90
N ASP A 88 6.97 -33.99 31.24
CA ASP A 88 7.02 -35.41 31.57
C ASP A 88 7.43 -36.30 30.38
N LEU A 89 7.26 -35.82 29.14
CA LEU A 89 7.55 -36.64 27.96
C LEU A 89 9.03 -36.96 27.82
N GLU A 90 9.92 -36.11 28.31
CA GLU A 90 11.36 -36.35 28.24
C GLU A 90 11.77 -37.62 28.98
N THR A 91 11.17 -37.86 30.14
CA THR A 91 11.44 -39.07 30.95
C THR A 91 10.64 -40.27 30.46
N LYS A 92 9.40 -40.07 30.02
CA LYS A 92 8.51 -41.15 29.53
C LYS A 92 8.94 -41.71 28.19
N PHE A 93 9.52 -40.87 27.33
CA PHE A 93 9.96 -41.24 25.98
C PHE A 93 11.42 -40.79 25.77
N PRO A 94 12.40 -41.61 26.20
CA PRO A 94 13.81 -41.30 26.02
C PRO A 94 14.22 -41.16 24.55
N ASP A 95 13.61 -41.96 23.66
CA ASP A 95 13.81 -41.87 22.22
C ASP A 95 13.17 -40.58 21.65
N HIS A 96 13.95 -39.80 20.90
CA HIS A 96 13.50 -38.49 20.38
C HIS A 96 12.41 -38.63 19.31
N TYR A 97 12.42 -39.71 18.52
CA TYR A 97 11.40 -39.92 17.49
C TYR A 97 10.04 -40.23 18.13
N GLU A 98 10.01 -41.15 19.09
CA GLU A 98 8.81 -41.50 19.85
C GLU A 98 8.33 -40.33 20.71
N ARG A 99 9.26 -39.53 21.27
CA ARG A 99 8.89 -38.32 22.01
C ARG A 99 8.21 -37.29 21.12
N GLY A 100 8.71 -37.07 19.91
CA GLY A 100 8.06 -36.17 18.93
C GLY A 100 6.67 -36.66 18.54
N ASN A 101 6.48 -37.97 18.42
CA ASN A 101 5.16 -38.57 18.24
C ASN A 101 4.23 -38.32 19.44
N ALA A 102 4.73 -38.50 20.67
CA ALA A 102 3.97 -38.26 21.89
C ALA A 102 3.55 -36.78 22.06
N VAL A 103 4.29 -35.84 21.47
CA VAL A 103 3.87 -34.43 21.41
C VAL A 103 2.60 -34.27 20.55
N PHE A 104 2.49 -34.95 19.41
CA PHE A 104 1.26 -34.94 18.61
C PHE A 104 0.08 -35.51 19.41
N ASP A 105 0.30 -36.59 20.17
CA ASP A 105 -0.71 -37.18 21.06
C ASP A 105 -1.14 -36.27 22.21
N LEU A 106 -0.32 -35.29 22.62
CA LEU A 106 -0.73 -34.28 23.59
C LEU A 106 -1.57 -33.17 22.96
N LEU A 107 -1.25 -32.79 21.73
CA LEU A 107 -1.98 -31.74 21.00
C LEU A 107 -3.32 -32.24 20.47
N TYR A 108 -3.40 -33.51 20.07
CA TYR A 108 -4.58 -34.12 19.47
C TYR A 108 -5.16 -35.23 20.38
N PRO A 109 -6.50 -35.40 20.44
CA PRO A 109 -7.55 -34.61 19.79
C PRO A 109 -8.07 -33.45 20.66
N ASP A 110 -7.56 -33.27 21.88
CA ASP A 110 -8.21 -32.45 22.90
C ASP A 110 -7.93 -30.94 22.77
N ILE A 111 -6.77 -30.56 22.24
CA ILE A 111 -6.40 -29.15 22.00
C ILE A 111 -6.73 -28.79 20.55
N LEU A 112 -6.12 -29.46 19.59
CA LEU A 112 -6.34 -29.25 18.17
C LEU A 112 -7.47 -30.17 17.67
N LYS A 113 -8.67 -29.60 17.52
CA LYS A 113 -9.90 -30.37 17.21
C LYS A 113 -10.31 -30.28 15.75
N ARG A 114 -10.27 -29.07 15.19
CA ARG A 114 -10.79 -28.80 13.84
C ARG A 114 -9.88 -27.85 13.09
N TYR A 115 -9.39 -28.31 11.95
CA TYR A 115 -8.68 -27.45 11.01
C TYR A 115 -9.64 -26.45 10.34
N GLN A 116 -9.28 -25.17 10.36
CA GLN A 116 -9.94 -24.08 9.66
C GLN A 116 -8.89 -23.06 9.21
N GLU A 117 -8.75 -22.87 7.90
CA GLU A 117 -7.71 -22.02 7.29
C GLU A 117 -7.64 -20.61 7.89
N THR A 118 -8.79 -20.00 8.20
CA THR A 118 -8.89 -18.65 8.78
C THR A 118 -8.62 -18.59 10.29
N SER A 119 -8.51 -19.71 11.00
CA SER A 119 -8.30 -19.77 12.45
C SER A 119 -6.82 -19.76 12.79
N THR A 120 -6.19 -18.60 12.60
CA THR A 120 -4.74 -18.43 12.79
C THR A 120 -4.30 -18.13 14.21
N THR A 121 -5.26 -17.89 15.12
CA THR A 121 -4.97 -17.31 16.43
C THR A 121 -4.71 -18.39 17.48
N LEU A 122 -3.76 -18.13 18.38
CA LEU A 122 -3.35 -19.09 19.41
C LEU A 122 -4.46 -19.32 20.44
N HIS A 123 -5.20 -18.26 20.81
CA HIS A 123 -6.28 -18.36 21.79
C HIS A 123 -7.48 -19.18 21.27
N GLU A 124 -7.84 -19.08 19.98
CA GLU A 124 -8.90 -19.93 19.40
C GLU A 124 -8.51 -21.40 19.43
N ALA A 125 -7.26 -21.73 19.09
CA ALA A 125 -6.75 -23.10 19.14
C ALA A 125 -6.76 -23.65 20.57
N LEU A 126 -6.36 -22.86 21.57
CA LEU A 126 -6.33 -23.32 22.96
C LEU A 126 -7.73 -23.42 23.59
N ILE A 127 -8.63 -22.48 23.30
CA ILE A 127 -9.93 -22.38 23.98
C ILE A 127 -11.00 -23.23 23.28
N VAL A 128 -11.12 -23.07 21.96
CA VAL A 128 -12.18 -23.68 21.15
C VAL A 128 -11.69 -24.96 20.47
N GLY A 129 -10.43 -24.98 20.06
CA GLY A 129 -9.81 -26.08 19.33
C GLY A 129 -9.88 -25.95 17.81
N ASN A 130 -10.26 -24.77 17.30
CA ASN A 130 -10.12 -24.44 15.89
C ASN A 130 -8.70 -23.95 15.62
N TYR A 131 -8.05 -24.47 14.59
CA TYR A 131 -6.65 -24.17 14.30
C TYR A 131 -6.37 -24.14 12.80
N ASN A 132 -5.29 -23.46 12.41
CA ASN A 132 -4.66 -23.59 11.10
C ASN A 132 -3.17 -23.94 11.25
N CYS A 133 -2.45 -23.99 10.12
CA CYS A 133 -1.02 -24.32 10.08
C CYS A 133 -0.15 -23.46 11.00
N VAL A 134 -0.49 -22.17 11.16
CA VAL A 134 0.31 -21.25 11.99
C VAL A 134 0.11 -21.55 13.47
N SER A 135 -1.14 -21.55 13.93
CA SER A 135 -1.46 -21.83 15.34
C SER A 135 -1.02 -23.22 15.79
N SER A 136 -1.15 -24.25 14.94
CA SER A 136 -0.71 -25.61 15.26
C SER A 136 0.82 -25.74 15.29
N ALA A 137 1.54 -25.06 14.39
CA ALA A 137 3.00 -25.08 14.39
C ALA A 137 3.57 -24.34 15.61
N VAL A 138 2.96 -23.22 16.04
CA VAL A 138 3.32 -22.52 17.28
C VAL A 138 3.14 -23.44 18.50
N LEU A 139 1.98 -24.08 18.62
CA LEU A 139 1.71 -25.00 19.73
C LEU A 139 2.66 -26.20 19.73
N PHE A 140 2.93 -26.78 18.56
CA PHE A 140 3.91 -27.85 18.43
C PHE A 140 5.30 -27.40 18.84
N TYR A 141 5.78 -26.26 18.35
CA TYR A 141 7.09 -25.72 18.68
C TYR A 141 7.28 -25.58 20.20
N LEU A 142 6.33 -24.91 20.88
CA LEU A 142 6.38 -24.68 22.32
C LEU A 142 6.34 -26.00 23.11
N THR A 143 5.46 -26.92 22.71
CA THR A 143 5.25 -28.20 23.41
C THR A 143 6.46 -29.12 23.21
N ALA A 144 6.97 -29.24 21.98
CA ALA A 144 8.13 -30.07 21.66
C ALA A 144 9.43 -29.54 22.29
N LYS A 145 9.66 -28.22 22.27
CA LYS A 145 10.78 -27.60 23.00
C LYS A 145 10.72 -27.90 24.50
N THR A 146 9.53 -27.79 25.09
CA THR A 146 9.30 -28.11 26.51
C THR A 146 9.51 -29.59 26.82
N ALA A 147 9.27 -30.48 25.86
CA ALA A 147 9.60 -31.90 25.93
C ALA A 147 11.10 -32.20 25.68
N GLY A 148 11.97 -31.19 25.61
CA GLY A 148 13.41 -31.37 25.41
C GLY A 148 13.82 -31.69 23.97
N LEU A 149 12.96 -31.42 22.97
CA LEU A 149 13.31 -31.63 21.56
C LEU A 149 13.95 -30.38 20.95
N THR A 150 14.90 -30.61 20.03
CA THR A 150 15.49 -29.54 19.21
C THR A 150 14.60 -29.28 18.01
N VAL A 151 13.83 -28.19 18.06
CA VAL A 151 12.87 -27.81 17.02
C VAL A 151 13.28 -26.54 16.29
N THR A 152 13.08 -26.53 14.97
CA THR A 152 13.21 -25.37 14.09
C THR A 152 11.91 -25.16 13.32
N ILE A 153 11.44 -23.90 13.22
CA ILE A 153 10.25 -23.55 12.44
C ILE A 153 10.66 -23.25 11.01
N TYR A 154 9.84 -23.70 10.06
CA TYR A 154 9.99 -23.43 8.64
C TYR A 154 8.75 -22.75 8.08
N LEU A 155 8.97 -21.81 7.17
CA LEU A 155 7.96 -21.05 6.48
C LEU A 155 8.14 -21.22 4.97
N THR A 156 7.04 -21.45 4.26
CA THR A 156 6.91 -21.27 2.81
C THR A 156 5.99 -20.09 2.53
N ASP A 157 5.75 -19.76 1.26
CA ASP A 157 4.84 -18.69 0.86
C ASP A 157 3.40 -18.87 1.39
N ASN A 158 2.98 -20.09 1.70
CA ASN A 158 1.60 -20.41 2.08
C ASN A 158 1.45 -21.36 3.27
N HIS A 159 2.54 -21.77 3.92
CA HIS A 159 2.50 -22.82 4.94
C HIS A 159 3.59 -22.67 6.00
N MET A 160 3.27 -23.06 7.23
CA MET A 160 4.22 -23.09 8.34
C MET A 160 4.21 -24.46 9.00
N PHE A 161 5.40 -25.00 9.25
CA PHE A 161 5.59 -26.31 9.85
C PHE A 161 6.87 -26.34 10.69
N CYS A 162 7.10 -27.44 11.40
CA CYS A 162 8.31 -27.61 12.21
C CYS A 162 9.17 -28.76 11.70
N ARG A 163 10.48 -28.69 11.95
CA ARG A 163 11.37 -29.85 11.89
C ARG A 163 12.02 -30.07 13.24
N VAL A 164 12.15 -31.34 13.60
CA VAL A 164 12.83 -31.78 14.81
C VAL A 164 14.14 -32.44 14.41
N SER A 165 15.24 -31.98 15.01
CA SER A 165 16.55 -32.60 14.87
C SER A 165 16.68 -33.75 15.87
N LEU A 166 16.87 -34.95 15.36
CA LEU A 166 17.18 -36.13 16.15
C LEU A 166 18.69 -36.21 16.44
N PRO A 167 19.12 -37.06 17.39
CA PRO A 167 20.53 -37.44 17.50
C PRO A 167 21.06 -37.97 16.15
N GLU A 168 22.37 -37.87 15.92
CA GLU A 168 23.03 -38.33 14.69
C GLU A 168 22.69 -37.54 13.41
N GLY A 169 21.99 -36.40 13.54
CA GLY A 169 21.80 -35.43 12.45
C GLY A 169 20.60 -35.68 11.55
N GLN A 170 19.78 -36.69 11.84
CA GLN A 170 18.50 -36.88 11.15
C GLN A 170 17.51 -35.76 11.49
N THR A 171 16.68 -35.36 10.52
CA THR A 171 15.60 -34.39 10.73
C THR A 171 14.25 -35.00 10.38
N ILE A 172 13.27 -34.77 11.25
CA ILE A 172 11.89 -35.21 11.07
C ILE A 172 10.99 -33.99 10.88
N THR A 173 10.18 -34.01 9.83
CA THR A 173 9.16 -32.98 9.59
C THR A 173 7.93 -33.25 10.47
N ALA A 174 7.37 -32.20 11.04
CA ALA A 174 6.10 -32.20 11.75
C ALA A 174 5.07 -31.38 10.96
N GLU A 175 4.21 -32.07 10.21
CA GLU A 175 3.07 -31.49 9.51
C GLU A 175 1.91 -31.28 10.49
N THR A 176 1.94 -30.16 11.18
CA THR A 176 1.05 -29.92 12.33
C THR A 176 -0.41 -29.73 11.97
N THR A 177 -0.78 -29.69 10.68
CA THR A 177 -2.18 -29.61 10.23
C THR A 177 -2.93 -30.94 10.33
N SER A 178 -2.21 -32.05 10.45
CA SER A 178 -2.75 -33.41 10.55
C SER A 178 -2.40 -34.05 11.90
N PRO A 179 -3.34 -34.74 12.57
CA PRO A 179 -3.01 -35.53 13.78
C PRO A 179 -2.00 -36.65 13.51
N TYR A 180 -1.82 -37.04 12.24
CA TYR A 180 -0.88 -38.05 11.78
C TYR A 180 0.31 -37.44 11.03
N GLY A 181 0.59 -36.16 11.26
CA GLY A 181 1.55 -35.38 10.49
C GLY A 181 3.00 -35.45 11.00
N TRP A 182 3.28 -36.19 12.07
CA TRP A 182 4.67 -36.50 12.42
C TRP A 182 5.27 -37.36 11.30
N ASP A 183 6.48 -37.05 10.83
CA ASP A 183 7.17 -37.79 9.75
C ASP A 183 6.30 -38.10 8.50
N PRO A 184 5.79 -37.08 7.76
CA PRO A 184 4.98 -37.28 6.57
C PRO A 184 5.69 -38.16 5.53
N GLY A 185 4.91 -39.01 4.86
CA GLY A 185 5.41 -40.04 3.95
C GLY A 185 5.65 -41.40 4.62
N SER A 186 5.62 -41.48 5.95
CA SER A 186 5.68 -42.73 6.71
C SER A 186 4.27 -43.22 7.07
N LEU A 187 4.04 -44.54 7.05
CA LEU A 187 2.77 -45.13 7.48
C LEU A 187 2.64 -45.06 9.00
N ARG A 188 1.50 -44.56 9.51
CA ARG A 188 1.24 -44.49 10.94
C ARG A 188 0.08 -45.37 11.35
N PRO A 189 0.21 -46.20 12.40
CA PRO A 189 -0.94 -46.93 12.92
C PRO A 189 -1.99 -45.94 13.46
N VAL A 190 -3.21 -46.03 12.94
CA VAL A 190 -4.38 -45.33 13.50
C VAL A 190 -4.71 -45.99 14.83
N ARG A 191 -4.92 -45.18 15.86
CA ARG A 191 -5.49 -45.64 17.13
C ARG A 191 -6.95 -46.05 16.91
N SER A 192 -7.14 -47.32 16.55
CA SER A 192 -8.44 -47.98 16.52
C SER A 192 -8.81 -48.45 17.93
N SER A 193 -10.06 -48.22 18.35
CA SER A 193 -10.62 -48.83 19.56
C SER A 193 -10.76 -50.35 19.47
N ASN A 194 -10.57 -50.91 18.27
CA ASN A 194 -10.55 -52.34 17.99
C ASN A 194 -9.12 -52.80 17.63
N PRO A 195 -8.43 -53.57 18.51
CA PRO A 195 -7.05 -54.01 18.29
C PRO A 195 -6.85 -54.97 17.11
N LYS A 196 -7.94 -55.47 16.48
CA LYS A 196 -7.88 -56.31 15.28
C LYS A 196 -7.95 -55.53 13.96
N LEU A 197 -8.24 -54.22 14.00
CA LEU A 197 -8.26 -53.34 12.83
C LEU A 197 -6.97 -52.52 12.80
N LEU A 198 -5.93 -53.07 12.15
CA LEU A 198 -4.73 -52.31 11.79
C LEU A 198 -5.09 -51.36 10.64
N SER A 199 -5.60 -50.19 10.98
CA SER A 199 -5.75 -49.09 10.03
C SER A 199 -4.48 -48.23 10.11
N TYR A 200 -3.99 -47.78 8.96
CA TYR A 200 -2.85 -46.87 8.88
C TYR A 200 -3.30 -45.52 8.31
N ALA A 201 -2.85 -44.44 8.93
CA ALA A 201 -2.98 -43.09 8.42
C ALA A 201 -1.71 -42.73 7.64
N TYR A 202 -1.90 -41.96 6.58
CA TYR A 202 -0.83 -41.46 5.73
C TYR A 202 -1.01 -39.97 5.53
N THR A 203 0.01 -39.20 5.92
CA THR A 203 0.12 -37.77 5.58
C THR A 203 1.14 -37.65 4.47
N PRO A 204 0.78 -37.20 3.24
CA PRO A 204 1.75 -37.04 2.16
C PRO A 204 2.80 -35.99 2.49
N LYS A 205 4.01 -36.14 1.93
CA LYS A 205 5.03 -35.08 1.98
C LYS A 205 4.56 -33.89 1.14
N ALA A 206 4.58 -32.70 1.72
CA ALA A 206 4.40 -31.46 0.95
C ALA A 206 5.68 -31.10 0.19
N ASP A 207 5.57 -30.16 -0.75
CA ASP A 207 6.75 -29.58 -1.39
C ASP A 207 7.43 -28.60 -0.41
N TYR A 208 8.61 -28.98 0.05
CA TYR A 208 9.40 -28.22 1.02
C TYR A 208 10.59 -27.50 0.37
N ALA A 209 10.72 -27.51 -0.97
CA ALA A 209 11.91 -27.00 -1.66
C ALA A 209 12.14 -25.50 -1.41
N ALA A 210 11.06 -24.72 -1.27
CA ALA A 210 11.11 -23.28 -1.01
C ALA A 210 11.11 -22.92 0.49
N ALA A 211 11.11 -23.90 1.41
CA ALA A 211 10.95 -23.64 2.83
C ALA A 211 12.22 -23.01 3.44
N VAL A 212 12.04 -21.88 4.14
CA VAL A 212 13.11 -21.19 4.87
C VAL A 212 12.93 -21.37 6.36
N ALA A 213 14.03 -21.56 7.10
CA ALA A 213 14.00 -21.57 8.55
C ALA A 213 13.77 -20.13 9.06
N ILE A 214 12.89 -19.98 10.06
CA ILE A 214 12.57 -18.68 10.65
C ILE A 214 12.86 -18.67 12.16
N SER A 215 13.02 -17.47 12.72
CA SER A 215 13.20 -17.32 14.16
C SER A 215 11.89 -17.55 14.93
N PRO A 216 11.95 -17.87 16.24
CA PRO A 216 10.75 -17.98 17.08
C PRO A 216 9.95 -16.67 17.20
N GLU A 217 10.61 -15.51 17.10
CA GLU A 217 9.95 -14.21 17.05
C GLU A 217 9.16 -14.05 15.75
N MET A 218 9.78 -14.40 14.61
CA MET A 218 9.10 -14.41 13.32
C MET A 218 7.90 -15.37 13.34
N MET A 219 8.00 -16.54 13.96
CA MET A 219 6.89 -17.47 14.14
C MET A 219 5.70 -16.81 14.85
N SER A 220 5.95 -16.05 15.92
CA SER A 220 4.90 -15.33 16.64
C SER A 220 4.30 -14.21 15.79
N ALA A 221 5.14 -13.48 15.05
CA ALA A 221 4.71 -12.44 14.12
C ALA A 221 3.86 -12.98 12.95
N THR A 222 4.08 -14.23 12.50
CA THR A 222 3.26 -14.86 11.44
C THR A 222 1.77 -14.92 11.80
N ILE A 223 1.41 -15.04 13.10
CA ILE A 223 0.00 -14.95 13.54
C ILE A 223 -0.58 -13.58 13.15
N ALA A 224 0.16 -12.50 13.41
CA ALA A 224 -0.28 -11.16 13.07
C ALA A 224 -0.27 -10.92 11.55
N SER A 225 0.69 -11.46 10.80
CA SER A 225 0.71 -11.40 9.33
C SER A 225 -0.56 -12.01 8.72
N ASN A 226 -1.02 -13.16 9.21
CA ASN A 226 -2.29 -13.74 8.75
C ASN A 226 -3.50 -12.90 9.16
N ARG A 227 -3.48 -12.29 10.35
CA ARG A 227 -4.55 -11.36 10.76
C ARG A 227 -4.59 -10.11 9.90
N ILE A 228 -3.44 -9.59 9.44
CA ILE A 228 -3.39 -8.47 8.50
C ILE A 228 -4.18 -8.83 7.23
N VAL A 229 -3.97 -10.02 6.65
CA VAL A 229 -4.74 -10.48 5.48
C VAL A 229 -6.25 -10.49 5.75
N LEU A 230 -6.68 -10.95 6.94
CA LEU A 230 -8.09 -10.94 7.33
C LEU A 230 -8.66 -9.52 7.49
N LEU A 231 -7.87 -8.58 8.03
CA LEU A 231 -8.24 -7.17 8.15
C LEU A 231 -8.37 -6.51 6.78
N GLU A 232 -7.43 -6.79 5.86
CA GLU A 232 -7.46 -6.26 4.49
C GLU A 232 -8.64 -6.80 3.67
N ASN A 233 -8.97 -8.09 3.84
CA ASN A 233 -10.18 -8.68 3.24
C ASN A 233 -11.46 -7.98 3.71
N ARG A 234 -11.46 -7.45 4.94
CA ARG A 234 -12.55 -6.63 5.51
C ARG A 234 -12.39 -5.13 5.22
N ARG A 235 -11.35 -4.74 4.47
CA ARG A 235 -10.99 -3.35 4.14
C ARG A 235 -10.66 -2.49 5.36
N ASP A 236 -10.27 -3.11 6.47
CA ASP A 236 -9.77 -2.42 7.65
C ASP A 236 -8.26 -2.16 7.52
N TYR A 237 -7.91 -1.25 6.61
CA TYR A 237 -6.53 -0.93 6.28
C TYR A 237 -5.78 -0.21 7.41
N LEU A 238 -6.50 0.51 8.27
CA LEU A 238 -5.88 1.21 9.40
C LEU A 238 -5.45 0.24 10.50
N SER A 239 -6.30 -0.73 10.85
CA SER A 239 -5.91 -1.78 11.79
C SER A 239 -4.81 -2.67 11.21
N ALA A 240 -4.83 -2.93 9.90
CA ALA A 240 -3.75 -3.65 9.21
C ALA A 240 -2.42 -2.89 9.31
N LEU A 241 -2.42 -1.57 9.09
CA LEU A 241 -1.24 -0.72 9.24
C LEU A 241 -0.71 -0.75 10.68
N LYS A 242 -1.58 -0.53 11.68
CA LYS A 242 -1.22 -0.62 13.11
C LYS A 242 -0.56 -1.95 13.46
N LEU A 243 -1.17 -3.04 13.02
CA LEU A 243 -0.65 -4.38 13.30
C LEU A 243 0.70 -4.62 12.60
N SER A 244 0.88 -4.13 11.38
CA SER A 244 2.18 -4.21 10.68
C SER A 244 3.29 -3.41 11.38
N ALA A 245 2.96 -2.25 11.93
CA ALA A 245 3.88 -1.47 12.75
C ALA A 245 4.25 -2.18 14.06
N ALA A 246 3.28 -2.81 14.73
CA ALA A 246 3.53 -3.62 15.91
C ALA A 246 4.43 -4.83 15.61
N ILE A 247 4.24 -5.48 14.46
CA ILE A 247 5.13 -6.57 14.01
C ILE A 247 6.55 -6.04 13.81
N TYR A 248 6.75 -4.95 13.07
CA TYR A 248 8.09 -4.42 12.82
C TYR A 248 8.79 -3.95 14.10
N TYR A 249 8.04 -3.41 15.07
CA TYR A 249 8.58 -3.10 16.40
C TYR A 249 9.09 -4.34 17.13
N PHE A 250 8.37 -5.45 17.05
CA PHE A 250 8.75 -6.71 17.70
C PHE A 250 9.87 -7.45 16.95
N VAL A 251 9.85 -7.41 15.62
CA VAL A 251 10.80 -8.09 14.73
C VAL A 251 11.28 -7.09 13.67
N PRO A 252 12.38 -6.36 13.92
CA PRO A 252 12.86 -5.27 13.05
C PRO A 252 13.63 -5.80 11.83
N GLU A 253 13.01 -6.75 11.12
CA GLU A 253 13.54 -7.36 9.90
C GLU A 253 13.01 -6.66 8.65
N GLU A 254 13.81 -6.67 7.58
CA GLU A 254 13.47 -5.98 6.33
C GLU A 254 12.15 -6.47 5.73
N LEU A 255 11.85 -7.76 5.84
CA LEU A 255 10.58 -8.36 5.41
C LEU A 255 9.37 -7.65 6.04
N TYR A 256 9.43 -7.36 7.34
CA TYR A 256 8.33 -6.72 8.07
C TYR A 256 8.31 -5.20 7.89
N ARG A 257 9.46 -4.59 7.65
CA ARG A 257 9.53 -3.20 7.19
C ARG A 257 8.81 -3.02 5.85
N MET A 258 9.05 -3.93 4.91
CA MET A 258 8.38 -3.94 3.60
C MET A 258 6.87 -4.20 3.74
N LEU A 259 6.47 -5.16 4.58
CA LEU A 259 5.05 -5.40 4.88
C LEU A 259 4.36 -4.12 5.40
N LEU A 260 4.99 -3.40 6.32
CA LEU A 260 4.49 -2.13 6.86
C LEU A 260 4.34 -1.08 5.76
N LEU A 261 5.38 -0.88 4.94
CA LEU A 261 5.34 0.12 3.87
C LEU A 261 4.30 -0.23 2.79
N ASP A 262 4.06 -1.50 2.52
CA ASP A 262 2.96 -1.89 1.63
C ASP A 262 1.59 -1.52 2.23
N ARG A 263 1.41 -1.62 3.55
CA ARG A 263 0.17 -1.17 4.21
C ARG A 263 0.05 0.36 4.23
N VAL A 264 1.16 1.08 4.34
CA VAL A 264 1.20 2.54 4.11
C VAL A 264 0.71 2.86 2.71
N ASN A 265 1.18 2.15 1.68
CA ASN A 265 0.71 2.30 0.31
C ASN A 265 -0.81 2.06 0.19
N ASN A 266 -1.36 1.03 0.85
CA ASN A 266 -2.81 0.77 0.84
C ASN A 266 -3.61 1.93 1.45
N VAL A 267 -3.24 2.41 2.64
CA VAL A 267 -3.92 3.54 3.30
C VAL A 267 -3.79 4.82 2.46
N THR A 268 -2.61 5.05 1.89
CA THR A 268 -2.37 6.16 0.96
C THR A 268 -3.29 6.09 -0.25
N GLY A 269 -3.45 4.91 -0.87
CA GLY A 269 -4.37 4.70 -1.98
C GLY A 269 -5.82 5.04 -1.63
N VAL A 270 -6.26 4.69 -0.42
CA VAL A 270 -7.60 5.06 0.08
C VAL A 270 -7.75 6.59 0.21
N LEU A 271 -6.78 7.28 0.79
CA LEU A 271 -6.79 8.74 0.95
C LEU A 271 -6.80 9.46 -0.41
N VAL A 272 -5.99 8.98 -1.35
CA VAL A 272 -5.91 9.55 -2.70
C VAL A 272 -7.22 9.36 -3.47
N ASN A 273 -7.87 8.19 -3.33
CA ASN A 273 -9.20 7.96 -3.92
C ASN A 273 -10.27 8.89 -3.33
N GLN A 274 -10.11 9.33 -2.09
CA GLN A 274 -10.96 10.34 -1.43
C GLN A 274 -10.56 11.79 -1.77
N LYS A 275 -9.55 11.99 -2.64
CA LYS A 275 -8.92 13.28 -2.94
C LYS A 275 -8.31 13.98 -1.72
N ASN A 276 -8.04 13.22 -0.66
CA ASN A 276 -7.41 13.72 0.55
C ASN A 276 -5.89 13.67 0.42
N TYR A 277 -5.36 14.49 -0.51
CA TYR A 277 -3.95 14.47 -0.89
C TYR A 277 -3.03 14.95 0.25
N ASN A 278 -3.49 15.91 1.05
CA ASN A 278 -2.71 16.45 2.16
C ASN A 278 -2.41 15.35 3.19
N ASP A 279 -3.43 14.59 3.59
CA ASP A 279 -3.27 13.50 4.55
C ASP A 279 -2.46 12.35 3.97
N ALA A 280 -2.63 12.05 2.68
CA ALA A 280 -1.81 11.07 1.97
C ALA A 280 -0.31 11.44 2.02
N LEU A 281 0.02 12.72 1.78
CA LEU A 281 1.40 13.21 1.87
C LEU A 281 1.92 13.17 3.31
N LEU A 282 1.12 13.59 4.30
CA LEU A 282 1.52 13.56 5.71
C LEU A 282 1.79 12.14 6.20
N LEU A 283 0.98 11.17 5.80
CA LEU A 283 1.21 9.76 6.11
C LEU A 283 2.52 9.27 5.49
N LEU A 284 2.75 9.55 4.20
CA LEU A 284 3.98 9.16 3.52
C LEU A 284 5.22 9.79 4.17
N GLU A 285 5.21 11.09 4.42
CA GLU A 285 6.33 11.81 5.06
C GLU A 285 6.62 11.25 6.46
N SER A 286 5.58 11.01 7.25
CA SER A 286 5.71 10.42 8.58
C SER A 286 6.28 9.00 8.52
N SER A 287 5.81 8.18 7.57
CA SER A 287 6.30 6.81 7.38
C SER A 287 7.76 6.78 6.91
N MET A 288 8.14 7.64 5.97
CA MET A 288 9.50 7.77 5.46
C MET A 288 10.45 8.21 6.57
N LYS A 289 10.01 9.11 7.44
CA LYS A 289 10.79 9.57 8.59
C LYS A 289 11.03 8.47 9.62
N LEU A 290 10.03 7.61 9.87
CA LEU A 290 10.10 6.58 10.90
C LEU A 290 10.74 5.27 10.42
N TYR A 291 10.46 4.85 9.19
CA TYR A 291 10.80 3.53 8.66
C TYR A 291 11.72 3.58 7.43
N GLY A 292 12.16 4.77 7.03
CA GLY A 292 12.84 4.97 5.75
C GLY A 292 11.88 4.82 4.57
N SER A 293 12.42 4.91 3.37
CA SER A 293 11.65 4.82 2.13
C SER A 293 11.98 3.58 1.31
N THR A 294 11.23 3.41 0.22
CA THR A 294 11.52 2.50 -0.89
C THR A 294 11.29 3.25 -2.19
N PRO A 295 11.84 2.78 -3.33
CA PRO A 295 11.56 3.40 -4.63
C PRO A 295 10.07 3.51 -4.96
N THR A 296 9.25 2.55 -4.49
CA THR A 296 7.79 2.58 -4.65
C THR A 296 7.16 3.72 -3.83
N ILE A 297 7.56 3.87 -2.57
CA ILE A 297 7.05 4.94 -1.68
C ILE A 297 7.50 6.32 -2.15
N ASP A 298 8.76 6.48 -2.57
CA ASP A 298 9.27 7.75 -3.12
C ASP A 298 8.48 8.15 -4.38
N LYS A 299 8.30 7.21 -5.30
CA LYS A 299 7.52 7.44 -6.53
C LYS A 299 6.09 7.85 -6.21
N LEU A 300 5.44 7.15 -5.27
CA LEU A 300 4.08 7.45 -4.85
C LEU A 300 3.98 8.85 -4.23
N TYR A 301 4.91 9.22 -3.35
CA TYR A 301 4.99 10.54 -2.73
C TYR A 301 5.07 11.65 -3.78
N TYR A 302 6.00 11.55 -4.74
CA TYR A 302 6.16 12.59 -5.75
C TYR A 302 5.00 12.66 -6.75
N GLN A 303 4.38 11.52 -7.07
CA GLN A 303 3.16 11.49 -7.89
C GLN A 303 2.01 12.20 -7.19
N ILE A 304 1.78 11.93 -5.90
CA ILE A 304 0.72 12.60 -5.13
C ILE A 304 1.03 14.09 -4.95
N LYS A 305 2.28 14.45 -4.67
CA LYS A 305 2.71 15.85 -4.54
C LYS A 305 2.48 16.62 -5.84
N LEU A 306 2.72 15.98 -6.99
CA LEU A 306 2.44 16.57 -8.30
C LEU A 306 0.94 16.77 -8.49
N VAL A 307 0.11 15.75 -8.25
CA VAL A 307 -1.36 15.87 -8.37
C VAL A 307 -1.89 16.95 -7.43
N TYR A 308 -1.44 16.99 -6.18
CA TYR A 308 -1.85 18.01 -5.21
C TYR A 308 -1.50 19.43 -5.66
N THR A 309 -0.29 19.60 -6.24
CA THR A 309 0.13 20.87 -6.83
C THR A 309 -0.81 21.29 -7.98
N LEU A 310 -1.23 20.35 -8.83
CA LEU A 310 -2.13 20.63 -9.95
C LEU A 310 -3.58 20.90 -9.51
N GLU A 311 -4.09 20.21 -8.49
CA GLU A 311 -5.46 20.42 -7.97
C GLU A 311 -5.60 21.76 -7.25
N THR A 312 -4.52 22.29 -6.67
CA THR A 312 -4.52 23.57 -5.95
C THR A 312 -4.21 24.78 -6.83
N LEU A 313 -4.13 24.61 -8.16
CA LEU A 313 -3.89 25.69 -9.12
C LEU A 313 -4.89 26.84 -9.02
N GLY A 314 -6.16 26.54 -8.72
CA GLY A 314 -7.21 27.57 -8.60
C GLY A 314 -7.08 28.45 -7.36
N THR A 315 -6.33 28.00 -6.36
CA THR A 315 -6.18 28.67 -5.05
C THR A 315 -4.77 29.18 -4.79
N ARG A 316 -3.79 28.83 -5.64
CA ARG A 316 -2.39 29.26 -5.52
C ARG A 316 -2.02 30.26 -6.62
N PRO A 317 -1.10 31.21 -6.35
CA PRO A 317 -0.49 32.02 -7.38
C PRO A 317 0.19 31.18 -8.48
N PHE A 318 0.04 31.59 -9.73
CA PHE A 318 0.63 30.92 -10.89
C PHE A 318 2.15 30.74 -10.76
N ASN A 319 2.87 31.82 -10.39
CA ASN A 319 4.33 31.80 -10.25
C ASN A 319 4.81 30.85 -9.15
N GLU A 320 4.06 30.75 -8.05
CA GLU A 320 4.36 29.78 -6.97
C GLU A 320 4.24 28.35 -7.50
N THR A 321 3.19 28.06 -8.27
CA THR A 321 2.96 26.72 -8.83
C THR A 321 4.04 26.31 -9.83
N ILE A 322 4.45 27.23 -10.71
CA ILE A 322 5.57 26.99 -11.65
C ILE A 322 6.88 26.77 -10.88
N SER A 323 7.14 27.56 -9.84
CA SER A 323 8.33 27.42 -8.99
C SER A 323 8.36 26.05 -8.30
N MET A 324 7.24 25.61 -7.71
CA MET A 324 7.11 24.29 -7.11
C MET A 324 7.36 23.18 -8.14
N LEU A 325 6.70 23.22 -9.29
CA LEU A 325 6.89 22.21 -10.34
C LEU A 325 8.36 22.16 -10.83
N THR A 326 8.99 23.33 -10.99
CA THR A 326 10.39 23.44 -11.39
C THR A 326 11.32 22.86 -10.32
N GLY A 327 11.06 23.13 -9.04
CA GLY A 327 11.79 22.55 -7.93
C GLY A 327 11.70 21.03 -7.91
N MET A 328 10.50 20.47 -8.12
CA MET A 328 10.30 19.01 -8.22
C MET A 328 11.13 18.40 -9.36
N TYR A 329 11.17 19.05 -10.53
CA TYR A 329 11.98 18.58 -11.65
C TYR A 329 13.49 18.67 -11.39
N GLN A 330 13.96 19.80 -10.84
CA GLN A 330 15.37 20.01 -10.52
C GLN A 330 15.89 19.03 -9.47
N ASN A 331 15.05 18.71 -8.48
CA ASN A 331 15.33 17.72 -7.44
C ASN A 331 15.21 16.28 -7.94
N LYS A 332 14.87 16.05 -9.22
CA LYS A 332 14.61 14.73 -9.82
C LYS A 332 13.47 13.95 -9.15
N GLU A 333 12.55 14.66 -8.51
CA GLU A 333 11.34 14.10 -7.90
C GLU A 333 10.35 13.63 -8.98
N ILE A 334 10.37 14.30 -10.13
CA ILE A 334 9.58 13.95 -11.31
C ILE A 334 10.49 13.85 -12.54
N ASN A 335 10.11 12.99 -13.48
CA ASN A 335 10.85 12.87 -14.74
C ASN A 335 10.47 13.99 -15.72
N THR A 336 11.25 14.13 -16.80
CA THR A 336 11.04 15.16 -17.84
C THR A 336 9.64 15.10 -18.44
N LYS A 337 9.10 13.90 -18.69
CA LYS A 337 7.77 13.75 -19.30
C LYS A 337 6.67 14.28 -18.37
N ASP A 338 6.73 13.94 -17.08
CA ASP A 338 5.75 14.40 -16.09
C ASP A 338 5.85 15.92 -15.90
N TYR A 339 7.07 16.46 -15.88
CA TYR A 339 7.31 17.91 -15.83
C TYR A 339 6.69 18.63 -17.03
N GLU A 340 6.98 18.19 -18.26
CA GLU A 340 6.45 18.80 -19.48
C GLU A 340 4.92 18.76 -19.53
N GLN A 341 4.31 17.62 -19.17
CA GLN A 341 2.85 17.46 -19.16
C GLN A 341 2.19 18.37 -18.12
N ALA A 342 2.75 18.42 -16.90
CA ALA A 342 2.26 19.29 -15.85
C ALA A 342 2.38 20.76 -16.24
N LEU A 343 3.52 21.16 -16.84
CA LEU A 343 3.74 22.53 -17.28
C LEU A 343 2.72 22.97 -18.34
N VAL A 344 2.47 22.13 -19.35
CA VAL A 344 1.45 22.39 -20.37
C VAL A 344 0.06 22.53 -19.75
N TYR A 345 -0.27 21.66 -18.79
CA TYR A 345 -1.55 21.75 -18.09
C TYR A 345 -1.69 23.06 -17.31
N ILE A 346 -0.67 23.44 -16.53
CA ILE A 346 -0.64 24.69 -15.76
C ILE A 346 -0.84 25.90 -16.68
N TYR A 347 -0.09 25.99 -17.79
CA TYR A 347 -0.26 27.08 -18.77
C TYR A 347 -1.64 27.05 -19.43
N SER A 348 -2.21 25.87 -19.71
CA SER A 348 -3.55 25.79 -20.30
C SER A 348 -4.63 26.36 -19.36
N VAL A 349 -4.51 26.11 -18.05
CA VAL A 349 -5.41 26.68 -17.04
C VAL A 349 -5.20 28.19 -16.94
N TRP A 350 -3.94 28.62 -16.87
CA TRP A 350 -3.58 30.04 -16.74
C TRP A 350 -4.05 30.90 -17.90
N VAL A 351 -3.82 30.46 -19.13
CA VAL A 351 -4.27 31.14 -20.35
C VAL A 351 -5.78 31.25 -20.41
N ASN A 352 -6.49 30.19 -20.02
CA ASN A 352 -7.95 30.24 -19.95
C ASN A 352 -8.43 31.28 -18.93
N GLU A 353 -7.75 31.42 -17.78
CA GLU A 353 -8.07 32.46 -16.80
C GLU A 353 -7.76 33.87 -17.28
N ILE A 354 -6.61 34.10 -17.93
CA ILE A 354 -6.29 35.39 -18.55
C ILE A 354 -7.30 35.72 -19.65
N GLN A 355 -7.64 34.74 -20.49
CA GLN A 355 -8.59 34.93 -21.59
C GLN A 355 -9.94 35.42 -21.09
N LYS A 356 -10.46 34.83 -20.00
CA LYS A 356 -11.73 35.26 -19.39
C LYS A 356 -11.66 36.69 -18.82
N LYS A 357 -10.51 37.09 -18.27
CA LYS A 357 -10.34 38.39 -17.57
C LYS A 357 -9.93 39.53 -18.51
N SER A 358 -9.12 39.23 -19.52
CA SER A 358 -8.37 40.24 -20.30
C SER A 358 -8.35 39.94 -21.80
N GLY A 359 -9.04 38.88 -22.26
CA GLY A 359 -9.17 38.54 -23.67
C GLY A 359 -8.01 37.73 -24.26
N TRP A 360 -8.18 37.31 -25.51
CA TRP A 360 -7.26 36.39 -26.18
C TRP A 360 -5.89 37.00 -26.49
N PHE A 361 -5.81 38.32 -26.70
CA PHE A 361 -4.53 38.99 -26.97
C PHE A 361 -3.56 38.87 -25.79
N GLN A 362 -4.02 39.19 -24.57
CA GLN A 362 -3.19 39.06 -23.37
C GLN A 362 -2.82 37.60 -23.09
N ALA A 363 -3.76 36.67 -23.29
CA ALA A 363 -3.50 35.25 -23.16
C ALA A 363 -2.43 34.75 -24.15
N TRP A 364 -2.42 35.28 -25.38
CA TRP A 364 -1.39 35.00 -26.38
C TRP A 364 -0.02 35.57 -25.99
N GLN A 365 0.04 36.81 -25.51
CA GLN A 365 1.30 37.43 -25.05
C GLN A 365 1.94 36.62 -23.92
N GLU A 366 1.15 36.12 -22.98
CA GLU A 366 1.64 35.26 -21.90
C GLU A 366 2.14 33.91 -22.43
N MET A 367 1.47 33.30 -23.40
CA MET A 367 1.99 32.09 -24.05
C MET A 367 3.25 32.32 -24.86
N LYS A 368 3.43 33.51 -25.44
CA LYS A 368 4.66 33.86 -26.16
C LYS A 368 5.87 33.77 -25.21
N LYS A 369 5.76 34.39 -24.03
CA LYS A 369 6.77 34.31 -22.97
C LYS A 369 7.03 32.86 -22.55
N ALA A 370 5.99 32.05 -22.42
CA ALA A 370 6.10 30.64 -22.05
C ALA A 370 6.93 29.83 -23.06
N VAL A 371 6.68 30.01 -24.37
CA VAL A 371 7.43 29.30 -25.42
C VAL A 371 8.87 29.80 -25.53
N GLU A 372 9.10 31.10 -25.31
CA GLU A 372 10.45 31.66 -25.24
C GLU A 372 11.25 31.11 -24.04
N GLN A 373 10.59 30.93 -22.90
CA GLN A 373 11.19 30.37 -21.69
C GLN A 373 11.43 28.85 -21.80
N TYR A 374 10.56 28.13 -22.52
CA TYR A 374 10.60 26.67 -22.64
C TYR A 374 10.59 26.20 -24.10
N PRO A 375 11.60 26.55 -24.91
CA PRO A 375 11.59 26.33 -26.36
C PRO A 375 11.61 24.85 -26.77
N GLY A 376 12.06 23.95 -25.88
CA GLY A 376 12.11 22.50 -26.15
C GLY A 376 10.77 21.77 -26.02
N ILE A 377 9.73 22.40 -25.45
CA ILE A 377 8.48 21.73 -25.12
C ILE A 377 7.48 21.91 -26.26
N THR A 378 7.46 20.95 -27.19
CA THR A 378 6.61 20.99 -28.40
C THR A 378 5.13 21.22 -28.08
N ALA A 379 4.63 20.62 -26.98
CA ALA A 379 3.25 20.78 -26.56
C ALA A 379 2.89 22.22 -26.16
N LEU A 380 3.81 23.00 -25.58
CA LEU A 380 3.61 24.43 -25.33
C LEU A 380 3.56 25.22 -26.64
N GLY A 381 4.41 24.86 -27.61
CA GLY A 381 4.34 25.46 -28.96
C GLY A 381 3.00 25.22 -29.66
N ASN A 382 2.40 24.05 -29.49
CA ASN A 382 1.07 23.75 -30.00
C ASN A 382 -0.03 24.52 -29.27
N LEU A 383 0.07 24.65 -27.94
CA LEU A 383 -0.84 25.49 -27.15
C LEU A 383 -0.74 26.95 -27.60
N TYR A 384 0.46 27.49 -27.76
CA TYR A 384 0.71 28.84 -28.28
C TYR A 384 0.03 29.08 -29.63
N LYS A 385 0.20 28.17 -30.60
CA LYS A 385 -0.45 28.27 -31.92
C LYS A 385 -1.98 28.30 -31.81
N THR A 386 -2.54 27.51 -30.89
CA THR A 386 -3.99 27.46 -30.64
C THR A 386 -4.48 28.79 -30.07
N VAL A 387 -3.79 29.34 -29.08
CA VAL A 387 -4.15 30.62 -28.45
C VAL A 387 -4.02 31.78 -29.44
N TYR A 388 -2.97 31.79 -30.26
CA TYR A 388 -2.79 32.75 -31.36
C TYR A 388 -3.95 32.70 -32.36
N ALA A 389 -4.33 31.51 -32.84
CA ALA A 389 -5.45 31.35 -33.78
C ALA A 389 -6.79 31.83 -33.20
N ASN A 390 -7.00 31.63 -31.89
CA ASN A 390 -8.18 32.15 -31.20
C ASN A 390 -8.17 33.68 -31.12
N TRP A 391 -7.03 34.30 -30.84
CA TRP A 391 -6.89 35.76 -30.89
C TRP A 391 -7.17 36.31 -32.29
N VAL A 392 -6.58 35.74 -33.35
CA VAL A 392 -6.86 36.14 -34.74
C VAL A 392 -8.35 36.01 -35.07
N SER A 393 -9.01 34.97 -34.56
CA SER A 393 -10.46 34.79 -34.74
C SER A 393 -11.29 35.83 -33.98
N ASP A 394 -10.86 36.21 -32.78
CA ASP A 394 -11.49 37.27 -31.97
C ASP A 394 -11.39 38.65 -32.65
N VAL A 395 -10.22 38.96 -33.22
CA VAL A 395 -10.00 40.16 -34.04
C VAL A 395 -10.93 40.15 -35.26
N HIS A 396 -10.95 39.05 -36.02
CA HIS A 396 -11.83 38.90 -37.18
C HIS A 396 -13.32 39.09 -36.84
N ASN A 397 -13.79 38.49 -35.74
CA ASN A 397 -15.18 38.64 -35.30
C ASN A 397 -15.52 40.08 -34.91
N THR A 398 -14.56 40.77 -34.26
CA THR A 398 -14.70 42.18 -33.89
C THR A 398 -14.73 43.07 -35.13
N PHE A 399 -13.84 42.82 -36.10
CA PHE A 399 -13.86 43.45 -37.42
C PHE A 399 -15.22 43.26 -38.11
N ALA A 400 -15.70 42.02 -38.23
CA ALA A 400 -16.96 41.70 -38.89
C ALA A 400 -18.15 42.41 -38.23
N LYS A 401 -18.16 42.53 -36.90
CA LYS A 401 -19.19 43.28 -36.16
C LYS A 401 -19.20 44.77 -36.55
N TYR A 402 -18.04 45.43 -36.60
CA TYR A 402 -17.96 46.84 -37.00
C TYR A 402 -18.25 47.03 -38.48
N PHE A 403 -17.75 46.14 -39.33
CA PHE A 403 -18.00 46.16 -40.77
C PHE A 403 -19.50 46.03 -41.09
N ASN A 404 -20.18 45.06 -40.48
CA ASN A 404 -21.61 44.82 -40.68
C ASN A 404 -22.49 45.95 -40.15
N SER A 405 -22.02 46.69 -39.14
CA SER A 405 -22.69 47.91 -38.66
C SER A 405 -22.30 49.18 -39.43
N LYS A 406 -21.56 49.03 -40.53
CA LYS A 406 -21.03 50.12 -41.39
C LYS A 406 -20.13 51.11 -40.64
N ASN A 407 -19.58 50.71 -39.50
CA ASN A 407 -18.58 51.50 -38.77
C ASN A 407 -17.17 51.14 -39.29
N TYR A 408 -16.87 51.60 -40.51
CA TYR A 408 -15.65 51.22 -41.21
C TYR A 408 -14.37 51.75 -40.57
N GLU A 409 -14.42 52.94 -39.93
CA GLU A 409 -13.28 53.48 -39.19
C GLU A 409 -12.90 52.59 -38.00
N ALA A 410 -13.89 52.15 -37.21
CA ALA A 410 -13.64 51.21 -36.12
C ALA A 410 -13.15 49.84 -36.64
N ALA A 411 -13.73 49.35 -37.75
CA ALA A 411 -13.29 48.11 -38.40
C ALA A 411 -11.82 48.19 -38.85
N LYS A 412 -11.42 49.32 -39.47
CA LYS A 412 -10.04 49.59 -39.89
C LYS A 412 -9.09 49.65 -38.70
N ALA A 413 -9.46 50.39 -37.65
CA ALA A 413 -8.64 50.56 -36.47
C ALA A 413 -8.31 49.23 -35.80
N VAL A 414 -9.29 48.32 -35.68
CA VAL A 414 -9.09 46.97 -35.11
C VAL A 414 -8.08 46.15 -35.93
N LEU A 415 -8.20 46.17 -37.27
CA LEU A 415 -7.29 45.42 -38.14
C LEU A 415 -5.87 45.98 -38.13
N LEU A 416 -5.72 47.31 -38.22
CA LEU A 416 -4.40 47.94 -38.19
C LEU A 416 -3.68 47.67 -36.86
N ALA A 417 -4.39 47.83 -35.74
CA ALA A 417 -3.84 47.52 -34.42
C ALA A 417 -3.41 46.05 -34.30
N ALA A 418 -4.16 45.10 -34.86
CA ALA A 418 -3.78 43.70 -34.84
C ALA A 418 -2.60 43.37 -35.77
N LEU A 419 -2.55 43.99 -36.95
CA LEU A 419 -1.46 43.82 -37.93
C LEU A 419 -0.13 44.43 -37.44
N GLU A 420 -0.13 45.39 -36.52
CA GLU A 420 1.10 45.82 -35.84
C GLU A 420 1.79 44.66 -35.10
N TRP A 421 1.00 43.74 -34.54
CA TRP A 421 1.50 42.57 -33.81
C TRP A 421 1.69 41.33 -34.68
N ALA A 422 0.94 41.22 -35.77
CA ALA A 422 0.98 40.09 -36.69
C ALA A 422 0.94 40.55 -38.16
N PRO A 423 2.00 41.23 -38.65
CA PRO A 423 1.98 41.90 -39.97
C PRO A 423 1.82 40.94 -41.16
N SER A 424 2.12 39.66 -40.95
CA SER A 424 2.00 38.61 -41.96
C SER A 424 0.75 37.74 -41.80
N GLU A 425 -0.19 38.09 -40.91
CA GLU A 425 -1.39 37.28 -40.70
C GLU A 425 -2.37 37.40 -41.87
N GLN A 426 -2.41 36.37 -42.72
CA GLN A 426 -3.16 36.37 -43.97
C GLN A 426 -4.65 36.61 -43.76
N LYS A 427 -5.24 36.09 -42.68
CA LYS A 427 -6.68 36.30 -42.41
C LYS A 427 -6.98 37.78 -42.20
N LEU A 428 -6.15 38.49 -41.43
CA LEU A 428 -6.31 39.92 -41.16
C LEU A 428 -5.99 40.78 -42.38
N LEU A 429 -5.00 40.38 -43.19
CA LEU A 429 -4.70 41.04 -44.46
C LEU A 429 -5.85 40.94 -45.46
N ASN A 430 -6.51 39.78 -45.52
CA ASN A 430 -7.70 39.57 -46.36
C ASN A 430 -8.89 40.43 -45.88
N ASP A 431 -9.14 40.46 -44.56
CA ASP A 431 -10.17 41.33 -43.98
C ASP A 431 -9.92 42.81 -44.29
N LEU A 432 -8.65 43.25 -44.26
CA LEU A 432 -8.26 44.62 -44.60
C LEU A 432 -8.43 44.93 -46.08
N ALA A 433 -8.12 43.97 -46.96
CA ALA A 433 -8.34 44.10 -48.39
C ALA A 433 -9.85 44.26 -48.70
N LEU A 434 -10.69 43.40 -48.09
CA LEU A 434 -12.14 43.49 -48.19
C LEU A 434 -12.66 44.87 -47.73
N LEU A 435 -12.17 45.37 -46.59
CA LEU A 435 -12.58 46.69 -46.08
C LEU A 435 -12.30 47.82 -47.09
N LYS A 436 -11.16 47.78 -47.79
CA LYS A 436 -10.77 48.81 -48.78
C LYS A 436 -11.70 48.85 -50.00
N GLU A 437 -12.39 47.77 -50.32
CA GLU A 437 -13.36 47.74 -51.42
C GLU A 437 -14.64 48.52 -51.09
N TYR A 438 -14.99 48.63 -49.81
CA TYR A 438 -16.23 49.29 -49.34
C TYR A 438 -15.98 50.65 -48.69
N TYR A 439 -14.73 50.96 -48.36
CA TYR A 439 -14.28 52.21 -47.76
C TYR A 439 -13.56 53.08 -48.79
N GLN A 440 -14.31 53.60 -49.76
CA GLN A 440 -13.88 54.64 -50.71
C GLN A 440 -14.60 55.95 -50.45
#